data_AF-V4NHA6-F1
#
_entry.id   AF-V4NHA6-F1
#
_cell.length_a   1.000
_cell.length_b   1.000
_cell.length_c   1.000
_cell.angle_alpha   90.00
_cell.angle_beta   90.00
_cell.angle_gamma   90.00
#
_symmetry.space_group_name_H-M   'P 1'
#
loop_
_entity.id
_entity.type
_entity.pdbx_description
1 polymer ?
#
loop_
_entity_poly.entity_id
_entity_poly.type
_entity_poly.pdbx_seq_one_letter_code
_entity_poly.pdbx_strand_id
1 'polypeptide(L)' 'MAKMDMTLPLTLMCLCGFVVLTAVSGWLGARPHDFRSEKPRLMPWRFIMLLSATVTIFLIIHALTLLGLKSDPPAQY' A
#
# COMPACT_ATOMS: atom_id res chain seq x y z
N MET A 1 -13.52 10.90 23.13
CA MET A 1 -13.17 10.40 21.78
C MET A 1 -11.70 10.02 21.83
N ALA A 2 -11.37 8.73 21.94
CA ALA A 2 -9.98 8.30 22.02
C ALA A 2 -9.29 8.66 20.71
N LYS A 3 -8.30 9.54 20.77
CA LYS A 3 -7.44 9.82 19.62
C LYS A 3 -6.61 8.56 19.42
N MET A 4 -7.01 7.74 18.44
CA MET A 4 -6.27 6.55 18.06
C MET A 4 -5.03 7.01 17.31
N ASP A 5 -4.05 7.54 18.05
CA ASP A 5 -2.78 7.94 17.47
C ASP A 5 -2.11 6.66 16.92
N MET A 6 -1.93 6.61 15.60
CA MET A 6 -1.21 5.52 14.93
C MET A 6 0.22 5.51 15.46
N THR A 7 0.54 4.52 16.29
CA THR A 7 1.88 4.38 16.85
C THR A 7 2.84 3.87 15.78
N LEU A 8 4.09 4.31 15.84
CA LEU A 8 5.16 3.87 14.92
C LEU A 8 5.20 2.33 14.71
N PRO A 9 5.12 1.47 15.75
CA PRO A 9 5.09 0.02 15.54
C PRO A 9 3.85 -0.45 14.77
N LEU A 10 2.68 0.16 14.98
CA LEU A 10 1.46 -0.17 14.24
C LEU A 10 1.61 0.20 12.76
N THR A 11 2.14 1.39 12.47
CA THR A 11 2.41 1.85 11.10
C THR A 11 3.35 0.88 10.36
N LEU A 12 4.42 0.43 11.02
CA LEU A 12 5.37 -0.53 10.45
C LEU A 12 4.72 -1.90 10.19
N MET A 13 3.89 -2.39 11.11
CA MET A 13 3.17 -3.66 10.93
C MET A 13 2.21 -3.60 9.73
N CYS A 14 1.44 -2.51 9.61
CA CYS A 14 0.58 -2.27 8.46
C CYS A 14 1.39 -2.15 7.16
N LEU A 15 2.50 -1.41 7.18
CA LEU A 15 3.37 -1.22 6.03
C LEU A 15 3.93 -2.56 5.50
N CYS A 16 4.46 -3.40 6.38
CA CYS A 16 4.88 -4.76 6.01
C CYS A 16 3.73 -5.58 5.40
N GLY A 17 2.54 -5.52 5.98
CA GLY A 17 1.36 -6.21 5.45
C GLY A 17 0.98 -5.75 4.03
N PHE A 18 0.96 -4.44 3.79
CA PHE A 18 0.62 -3.89 2.48
C PHE A 18 1.73 -4.11 1.44
N VAL A 19 3.00 -4.10 1.83
CA VAL A 19 4.12 -4.48 0.94
C VAL A 19 3.97 -5.92 0.47
N VAL A 20 3.71 -6.85 1.39
CA VAL A 20 3.50 -8.26 1.06
C VAL A 20 2.28 -8.42 0.15
N LEU A 21 1.17 -7.75 0.47
CA LEU A 21 -0.04 -7.79 -0.35
C LEU A 21 0.21 -7.25 -1.76
N THR A 22 0.96 -6.16 -1.90
CA THR A 22 1.33 -5.56 -3.18
C THR A 22 2.20 -6.53 -3.99
N ALA A 23 3.20 -7.17 -3.37
CA ALA A 23 4.07 -8.13 -4.04
C ALA A 23 3.31 -9.39 -4.50
N VAL A 24 2.46 -9.94 -3.63
CA VAL A 24 1.66 -11.15 -3.94
C VAL A 24 0.63 -10.84 -5.02
N SER A 25 -0.08 -9.72 -4.93
CA SER A 25 -1.05 -9.31 -5.95
C SER A 25 -0.38 -8.95 -7.28
N GLY A 26 0.83 -8.37 -7.26
CA GLY A 26 1.66 -8.15 -8.44
C GLY A 26 2.10 -9.46 -9.08
N TRP A 27 2.56 -10.44 -8.28
CA TRP A 27 2.96 -11.75 -8.78
C TRP A 27 1.79 -12.53 -9.38
N LEU A 28 0.63 -12.56 -8.70
CA LEU A 28 -0.61 -13.16 -9.22
C LEU A 28 -1.16 -12.38 -10.42
N GLY A 29 -0.96 -11.07 -10.44
CA GLY A 29 -1.29 -10.15 -11.52
C GLY A 29 -0.54 -10.44 -12.81
N ALA A 30 0.77 -10.71 -12.70
CA ALA A 30 1.72 -10.92 -13.78
C ALA A 30 1.68 -12.33 -14.40
N ARG A 31 0.97 -13.28 -13.78
CA ARG A 31 0.76 -14.60 -14.38
C ARG A 31 0.06 -14.45 -15.74
N PRO A 32 0.53 -15.16 -16.79
CA PRO A 32 0.00 -15.03 -18.13
C PRO A 32 -1.50 -15.28 -18.13
N HIS A 33 -2.23 -14.44 -18.87
CA HIS A 33 -3.66 -14.58 -18.99
C HIS A 33 -3.95 -15.81 -19.85
N ASP A 34 -4.50 -16.86 -19.25
CA ASP A 34 -4.94 -18.02 -20.02
C ASP A 34 -6.15 -17.62 -20.85
N PHE A 35 -5.92 -17.28 -22.12
CA PHE A 35 -6.99 -17.00 -23.09
C PHE A 35 -7.82 -18.26 -23.44
N ARG A 36 -7.35 -19.44 -23.02
CA ARG A 36 -7.95 -20.75 -23.32
C ARG A 36 -8.75 -21.35 -22.16
N SER A 37 -8.63 -20.81 -20.96
CA SER A 37 -9.21 -21.40 -19.75
C SER A 37 -10.60 -20.84 -19.48
N GLU A 38 -11.58 -21.72 -19.27
CA GLU A 38 -13.00 -21.49 -18.97
C GLU A 38 -13.25 -20.78 -17.61
N LYS A 39 -12.20 -20.25 -16.97
CA LYS A 39 -12.24 -19.56 -15.68
C LYS A 39 -11.78 -18.11 -15.85
N PRO A 40 -12.69 -17.19 -16.18
CA PRO A 40 -12.42 -15.75 -16.17
C PRO A 40 -11.77 -15.34 -14.84
N ARG A 41 -10.82 -14.41 -14.87
CA ARG A 41 -10.21 -13.88 -13.64
C ARG A 41 -11.27 -13.12 -12.86
N LEU A 42 -11.91 -13.78 -11.89
CA LEU A 42 -12.94 -13.20 -11.04
C LEU A 42 -12.40 -12.08 -10.14
N MET A 43 -11.11 -12.15 -9.79
CA MET A 43 -10.47 -11.18 -8.90
C MET A 43 -9.50 -10.29 -9.70
N PRO A 44 -9.69 -8.96 -9.71
CA PRO A 44 -8.85 -8.04 -10.47
C PRO A 44 -7.52 -7.78 -9.73
N TRP A 45 -6.62 -8.77 -9.77
CA TRP A 45 -5.32 -8.72 -9.07
C TRP A 45 -4.49 -7.46 -9.36
N ARG A 46 -4.54 -6.96 -10.60
CA ARG A 46 -3.85 -5.71 -10.99
C ARG A 46 -4.43 -4.49 -10.29
N PHE A 47 -5.75 -4.43 -10.11
CA PHE A 47 -6.41 -3.35 -9.39
C PHE A 47 -6.06 -3.39 -7.89
N ILE A 48 -6.07 -4.59 -7.30
CA ILE A 48 -5.66 -4.80 -5.89
C ILE A 48 -4.20 -4.41 -5.69
N MET A 49 -3.32 -4.74 -6.64
CA MET A 49 -1.92 -4.31 -6.62
C MET A 49 -1.79 -2.79 -6.62
N LEU A 50 -2.49 -2.07 -7.50
CA LEU A 50 -2.41 -0.62 -7.56
C LEU A 50 -2.97 0.05 -6.29
N LEU A 51 -4.07 -0.47 -5.75
CA LEU A 51 -4.69 0.05 -4.53
C LEU A 51 -3.77 -0.18 -3.32
N SER A 52 -3.23 -1.40 -3.16
CA SER A 52 -2.29 -1.72 -2.08
C SER A 52 -0.96 -0.96 -2.21
N ALA A 53 -0.44 -0.76 -3.41
CA ALA A 53 0.75 0.06 -3.67
C ALA A 53 0.51 1.51 -3.24
N THR A 54 -0.65 2.08 -3.58
CA THR A 54 -1.02 3.44 -3.18
C THR A 54 -1.03 3.58 -1.66
N VAL A 55 -1.71 2.66 -0.95
CA VAL A 55 -1.74 2.67 0.52
C VAL A 55 -0.34 2.50 1.12
N THR A 56 0.51 1.66 0.52
CA THR A 56 1.91 1.49 0.93
C THR A 56 2.67 2.81 0.85
N ILE A 57 2.52 3.57 -0.24
CA ILE A 57 3.17 4.88 -0.41
C ILE A 57 2.72 5.85 0.69
N PHE A 58 1.43 5.92 1.00
CA PHE A 58 0.93 6.76 2.10
C PHE A 58 1.47 6.34 3.47
N LEU A 59 1.56 5.04 3.74
CA LEU A 59 2.15 4.51 4.97
C LEU A 59 3.65 4.83 5.08
N ILE A 60 4.38 4.80 3.98
CA ILE A 60 5.79 5.21 3.94
C ILE A 60 5.90 6.68 4.33
N ILE A 61 5.12 7.56 3.69
CA ILE A 61 5.14 9.00 3.99
C ILE A 61 4.79 9.23 5.47
N HIS A 62 3.74 8.57 5.97
CA HIS A 62 3.34 8.67 7.37
C HIS A 62 4.45 8.21 8.33
N ALA A 63 5.12 7.09 8.03
CA ALA A 63 6.26 6.61 8.81
C ALA A 63 7.42 7.61 8.80
N LEU A 64 7.72 8.23 7.65
CA LEU A 64 8.74 9.28 7.54
C LEU A 64 8.36 10.52 8.36
N THR A 65 7.09 10.93 8.34
CA THR A 65 6.60 12.03 9.20
C THR A 65 6.76 11.70 10.69
N LEU A 66 6.46 10.46 11.11
CA LEU A 66 6.67 10.00 12.49
C LEU A 66 8.15 9.97 12.88
N LEU A 67 9.05 9.72 11.92
CA LEU A 67 10.51 9.78 12.11
C LEU A 67 11.05 11.23 12.13
N GLY A 68 10.21 12.24 11.96
CA GLY A 68 10.59 13.65 12.03
C GLY A 68 11.00 14.27 10.69
N LEU A 69 10.83 13.57 9.57
CA LEU A 69 10.93 14.18 8.23
C LEU A 69 9.67 15.02 8.01
N LYS A 70 9.77 16.28 8.42
CA LYS A 70 8.70 17.25 8.29
C LYS A 70 8.72 17.87 6.90
N SER A 71 7.72 17.53 6.09
CA SER A 71 7.42 18.24 4.85
C SER A 71 6.67 19.53 5.21
N ASP A 72 7.38 20.51 5.76
CA ASP A 72 6.79 21.82 6.02
C ASP A 72 6.45 22.49 4.66
N PRO A 73 5.26 23.08 4.50
CA PRO A 73 4.95 23.84 3.30
C PRO A 73 5.92 25.03 3.17
N PRO A 74 6.28 25.44 1.95
CA PRO A 74 7.15 26.61 1.76
C PRO A 74 6.52 27.80 2.49
N ALA A 75 7.34 28.51 3.27
CA ALA A 75 6.91 29.69 4.00
C ALA A 75 6.15 30.61 3.03
N GLN A 76 4.85 30.78 3.26
CA GLN A 76 4.04 31.66 2.45
C GLN A 76 4.49 33.08 2.79
N TYR A 77 5.09 33.77 1.83
CA TYR A 77 5.50 35.17 1.93
C TYR A 77 4.29 36.10 1.96
#